data_AF-A0A3R7KF09-F1
#
_entry.id   AF-A0A3R7KF09-F1
#
_cell.length_a   1.000
_cell.length_b   1.000
_cell.length_c   1.000
_cell.angle_alpha   90.00
_cell.angle_beta   90.00
_cell.angle_gamma   90.00
#
_symmetry.space_group_name_H-M   'P 1'
#
loop_
_entity.id
_entity.type
_entity.pdbx_description
1 polymer ?
#
loop_
_entity_poly.entity_id
_entity_poly.type
_entity_poly.pdbx_seq_one_letter_code
_entity_poly.pdbx_strand_id
1 'polypeptide(L)' 'MIAPINSTDVPPTTCPTETKLQPGLESGQALMAQGEAAFHDFVAQQLEPALGHTLPQMEVRCKDLSVIAEVA' A
#
# COMPACT_ATOMS: atom_id res chain seq x y z
N MET A 1 6.51 -40.41 -17.57
CA MET A 1 7.55 -39.38 -17.37
C MET A 1 6.83 -38.05 -17.26
N ILE A 2 6.87 -37.42 -16.08
CA ILE A 2 6.14 -36.18 -15.75
C ILE A 2 7.05 -35.01 -16.15
N ALA A 3 6.57 -34.11 -17.00
CA ALA A 3 7.25 -32.85 -17.27
C ALA A 3 6.96 -31.84 -16.14
N PRO A 4 7.95 -31.04 -15.69
CA PRO A 4 7.73 -30.07 -14.62
C PRO A 4 6.90 -28.88 -15.13
N ILE A 5 5.86 -28.51 -14.38
CA ILE A 5 5.14 -27.25 -14.57
C ILE A 5 6.03 -26.11 -14.05
N ASN A 6 6.63 -25.39 -14.99
CA ASN A 6 7.53 -24.29 -14.69
C ASN A 6 6.72 -23.08 -14.19
N SER A 7 7.12 -22.58 -13.03
CA SER A 7 7.02 -21.19 -12.57
C SER A 7 5.77 -20.41 -12.98
N THR A 8 4.85 -20.25 -12.03
CA THR A 8 3.86 -19.17 -12.07
C THR A 8 4.62 -17.84 -12.21
N ASP A 9 4.67 -17.34 -13.45
CA ASP A 9 4.89 -15.94 -13.78
C ASP A 9 3.81 -15.16 -13.06
N VAL A 10 4.13 -14.67 -11.86
CA VAL A 10 3.40 -13.54 -11.31
C VAL A 10 3.80 -12.39 -12.22
N PRO A 11 2.86 -11.81 -13.00
CA PRO A 11 3.21 -10.69 -13.84
C PRO A 11 3.84 -9.62 -12.94
N PRO A 12 4.92 -8.94 -13.35
CA PRO A 12 5.30 -7.72 -12.65
C PRO A 12 4.11 -6.79 -12.85
N THR A 13 3.32 -6.55 -11.82
CA THR A 13 2.31 -5.50 -11.87
C THR A 13 3.08 -4.22 -12.12
N THR A 14 2.99 -3.80 -13.37
CA THR A 14 3.58 -2.60 -13.94
C THR A 14 3.11 -1.40 -13.14
N CYS A 15 4.05 -0.54 -12.76
CA CYS A 15 3.80 0.81 -12.31
C CYS A 15 2.85 1.53 -13.27
N PRO A 16 1.87 2.27 -12.76
CA PRO A 16 1.45 3.51 -13.35
C PRO A 16 2.01 4.65 -12.50
N THR A 17 2.60 5.64 -13.16
CA THR A 17 2.70 6.99 -12.62
C THR A 17 1.27 7.50 -12.43
N GLU A 18 0.63 7.13 -11.32
CA GLU A 18 -0.73 7.52 -10.99
C GLU A 18 -0.66 8.71 -10.03
N THR A 19 -1.41 9.76 -10.36
CA THR A 19 -1.64 10.96 -9.54
C THR A 19 -1.50 10.62 -8.07
N LYS A 20 -0.51 11.21 -7.38
CA LYS A 20 -0.25 11.00 -5.95
C LYS A 20 -1.53 11.28 -5.16
N LEU A 21 -2.34 10.26 -5.04
CA LEU A 21 -3.62 10.23 -4.37
C LEU A 21 -3.26 10.14 -2.89
N GLN A 22 -2.95 11.32 -2.33
CA GLN A 22 -2.61 11.43 -0.92
C GLN A 22 -3.90 11.24 -0.14
N PRO A 23 -4.03 10.17 0.66
CA PRO A 23 -5.22 9.97 1.47
C PRO A 23 -5.30 11.09 2.52
N GLY A 24 -6.51 11.51 2.88
CA GLY A 24 -6.69 12.53 3.92
C GLY A 24 -6.31 11.95 5.29
N LEU A 25 -5.50 12.65 6.07
CA LEU A 25 -4.98 12.16 7.35
C LEU A 25 -5.81 12.66 8.54
N GLU A 26 -6.79 13.54 8.30
CA GLU A 26 -7.63 14.15 9.32
C GLU A 26 -8.64 13.19 9.96
N SER A 27 -8.98 12.08 9.29
CA SER A 27 -9.89 11.06 9.85
C SER A 27 -9.70 9.72 9.15
N GLY A 28 -10.14 8.64 9.79
CA GLY A 28 -10.15 7.31 9.15
C GLY A 28 -11.04 7.25 7.91
N GLN A 29 -12.12 8.04 7.87
CA GLN A 29 -12.97 8.14 6.69
C GLN A 29 -12.23 8.81 5.52
N ALA A 30 -11.53 9.92 5.79
CA ALA A 30 -10.75 10.64 4.79
C ALA A 30 -9.56 9.80 4.29
N LEU A 31 -8.96 9.01 5.19
CA LEU A 31 -7.88 8.08 4.86
C LEU A 31 -8.34 7.01 3.87
N MET A 32 -9.54 6.48 4.08
CA MET A 32 -10.13 5.41 3.27
C MET A 32 -10.97 5.92 2.10
N ALA A 33 -11.12 7.23 1.91
CA ALA A 33 -12.00 7.81 0.89
C ALA A 33 -11.61 7.40 -0.54
N GLN A 34 -10.33 7.15 -0.76
CA GLN A 34 -9.75 6.75 -2.05
C GLN A 34 -9.59 5.21 -2.17
N GLY A 35 -10.05 4.46 -1.15
CA GLY A 35 -9.99 3.00 -1.08
C GLY A 35 -8.69 2.46 -0.46
N GLU A 36 -8.64 1.13 -0.29
CA GLU A 36 -7.52 0.44 0.35
C GLU A 36 -6.22 0.50 -0.45
N ALA A 37 -6.31 0.48 -1.79
CA ALA A 37 -5.13 0.52 -2.66
C ALA A 37 -4.34 1.82 -2.47
N ALA A 38 -5.02 2.97 -2.46
CA ALA A 38 -4.39 4.27 -2.19
C ALA A 38 -3.75 4.34 -0.80
N PHE A 39 -4.38 3.71 0.20
CA PHE A 39 -3.80 3.59 1.53
C PHE A 39 -2.54 2.71 1.54
N HIS A 40 -2.56 1.54 0.90
CA HIS A 40 -1.40 0.66 0.81
C HIS A 40 -0.22 1.33 0.10
N ASP A 41 -0.49 2.01 -1.01
CA ASP A 41 0.53 2.75 -1.76
C ASP A 41 1.10 3.90 -0.93
N PHE A 42 0.26 4.64 -0.20
CA PHE A 42 0.72 5.69 0.70
C PHE A 42 1.63 5.12 1.80
N VAL A 43 1.24 4.01 2.43
CA VAL A 43 2.07 3.34 3.44
C VAL A 43 3.40 2.87 2.85
N ALA A 44 3.39 2.26 1.67
CA ALA A 44 4.60 1.82 0.97
C ALA A 44 5.55 3.01 0.68
N GLN A 45 5.02 4.09 0.11
CA GLN A 45 5.78 5.31 -0.19
C GLN A 45 6.45 5.94 1.03
N GLN A 46 5.83 5.81 2.21
CA GLN A 46 6.39 6.33 3.45
C GLN A 46 7.39 5.36 4.10
N LEU A 47 7.21 4.04 3.95
CA LEU A 47 8.11 3.06 4.55
C LEU A 47 9.43 2.88 3.80
N GLU A 48 9.45 2.90 2.46
CA GLU A 48 10.69 2.77 1.69
C GLU A 48 11.79 3.78 2.10
N PRO A 49 11.51 5.10 2.22
CA PRO A 49 12.51 6.05 2.70
C PRO A 49 12.85 5.87 4.18
N ALA A 50 11.91 5.39 5.01
CA ALA A 50 12.15 5.16 6.43
C ALA A 50 13.03 3.92 6.67
N LEU A 51 12.91 2.89 5.83
CA LEU A 51 13.69 1.66 5.90
C LEU A 51 15.04 1.78 5.16
N GLY A 52 15.16 2.70 4.20
CA GLY A 52 16.37 2.90 3.41
C GLY A 52 16.59 1.82 2.34
N HIS A 53 15.57 1.00 2.06
CA HIS A 53 15.58 -0.02 1.03
C HIS A 53 14.18 -0.21 0.44
N THR A 54 14.09 -0.88 -0.71
CA THR A 54 12.81 -1.24 -1.35
C THR A 54 11.96 -2.10 -0.43
N LEU A 55 10.66 -1.84 -0.42
CA LEU A 55 9.71 -2.56 0.41
C LEU A 55 9.65 -4.04 -0.04
N PRO A 56 9.73 -5.02 0.88
CA PRO A 56 9.44 -6.41 0.52
C PRO A 56 7.95 -6.56 0.15
N GLN A 57 7.58 -7.72 -0.40
CA GLN A 57 6.18 -8.13 -0.51
C GLN A 57 5.54 -8.11 0.89
N MET A 58 4.67 -7.12 1.13
CA MET A 58 4.10 -6.83 2.44
C MET A 58 2.59 -6.74 2.34
N GLU A 59 1.92 -7.35 3.31
CA GLU A 59 0.47 -7.23 3.49
C GLU A 59 0.19 -6.28 4.66
N VAL A 60 -0.58 -5.24 4.40
CA VAL A 60 -0.96 -4.28 5.44
C VAL A 60 -2.30 -4.72 6.02
N ARG A 61 -2.29 -5.10 7.30
CA ARG A 61 -3.52 -5.40 8.04
C ARG A 61 -3.74 -4.36 9.13
N CYS A 62 -4.79 -3.58 9.00
CA CYS A 62 -5.24 -2.73 10.09
C CYS A 62 -6.20 -3.53 10.97
N LYS A 63 -5.86 -3.66 12.26
CA LYS A 63 -6.77 -4.19 13.27
C LYS A 63 -6.89 -3.14 14.38
N ASP A 64 -8.13 -2.77 14.73
CA ASP A 64 -8.43 -1.80 15.77
C ASP A 64 -7.77 -0.42 15.54
N LEU A 65 -7.89 0.12 14.32
CA LEU A 65 -7.33 1.43 13.94
C LEU A 65 -8.09 2.58 14.62
N SER A 66 -7.41 3.34 15.48
CA SER A 66 -7.92 4.59 16.07
C SER A 66 -7.23 5.79 15.44
N VAL A 67 -8.00 6.72 14.89
CA VAL A 67 -7.48 7.95 14.26
C VAL A 67 -7.81 9.13 15.16
N ILE A 68 -6.78 9.89 15.55
CA ILE A 68 -6.90 11.10 16.38
C ILE A 68 -6.30 12.25 15.57
N ALA A 69 -7.09 13.29 15.33
CA ALA A 69 -6.64 14.51 14.68
C ALA A 69 -7.11 15.72 15.50
N GLU A 70 -6.23 16.70 15.68
CA GLU A 70 -6.61 18.02 16.18
C GLU A 70 -7.27 18.79 15.03
N VAL A 71 -8.53 19.17 15.20
CA VAL A 71 -9.25 20.02 14.25
C VAL A 71 -9.22 21.44 14.83
N ALA A 72 -8.63 22.37 14.08
CA ALA A 72 -8.59 23.79 14.39
C ALA A 72 -9.96 24.47 14.20
#